data_AF-A0A7V3RP41-F1
#
_entry.id   AF-A0A7V3RP41-F1
#
_cell.length_a   1.000
_cell.length_b   1.000
_cell.length_c   1.000
_cell.angle_alpha   90.00
_cell.angle_beta   90.00
_cell.angle_gamma   90.00
#
_symmetry.space_group_name_H-M   'P 1'
#
loop_
_entity.id
_entity.type
_entity.pdbx_description
1 polymer ?
#
loop_
_entity_poly.entity_id
_entity_poly.type
_entity_poly.pdbx_seq_one_letter_code
_entity_poly.pdbx_strand_id
1 'polypeptide(L)'
;MIAVMDTCFGHGTAMKRILLLSGTSEGPLLARALLDAGWAVRATVTRPEARDNLFGPLLDAIAVEVRGFTEQSLTEFLARGEVDLVLDATHPFAVRITRIAQGVCERMQMPYVRYERPDWMPPVGTHFAESYLAAAAILPSLGSRIMLTIGAKQLKHFASLHGRLTLYARILPSPVSLRQALEAGFAEENLVRQRPPFSMEQNDELFRRYNVDVLVTKASGREGGVVEKVAAARALAIKVLMIRRPEPASLDWVTTIEDAVRACKTLMGE
;
A
#
# COMPACT_ATOMS: atom_id res chain seq x y z
N MET A 1 -50.32 -44.02 17.18
CA MET A 1 -49.71 -43.40 15.99
C MET A 1 -49.45 -41.95 16.33
N ILE A 2 -48.20 -41.62 16.64
CA ILE A 2 -47.76 -40.31 17.12
C ILE A 2 -47.51 -39.43 15.89
N ALA A 3 -48.06 -38.22 15.92
CA ALA A 3 -47.88 -37.18 14.91
C ALA A 3 -46.39 -36.78 14.84
N VAL A 4 -45.85 -36.72 13.63
CA VAL A 4 -44.51 -36.18 13.38
C VAL A 4 -44.66 -34.68 13.19
N MET A 5 -44.00 -33.94 14.08
CA MET A 5 -43.92 -32.49 14.11
C MET A 5 -43.11 -31.97 12.92
N ASP A 6 -43.65 -30.94 12.27
CA ASP A 6 -42.89 -29.99 11.46
C ASP A 6 -41.80 -29.36 12.32
N THR A 7 -40.53 -29.57 11.96
CA THR A 7 -39.42 -28.76 12.45
C THR A 7 -38.92 -27.88 11.33
N CYS A 8 -39.33 -26.60 11.39
CA CYS A 8 -38.71 -25.50 10.67
C CYS A 8 -37.21 -25.46 10.99
N PHE A 9 -36.35 -25.70 10.01
CA PHE A 9 -34.94 -25.34 10.10
C PHE A 9 -34.76 -23.94 9.51
N GLY A 10 -34.27 -23.02 10.35
CA GLY A 10 -34.00 -21.64 10.01
C GLY A 10 -33.03 -21.49 8.85
N HIS A 11 -33.20 -20.40 8.11
CA HIS A 11 -32.30 -19.97 7.04
C HIS A 11 -30.89 -19.74 7.63
N GLY A 12 -29.99 -20.72 7.49
CA GLY A 12 -28.57 -20.52 7.74
C GLY A 12 -28.04 -19.53 6.70
N THR A 13 -27.72 -18.31 7.12
CA THR A 13 -27.07 -17.32 6.25
C THR A 13 -25.74 -17.89 5.77
N ALA A 14 -25.61 -18.11 4.46
CA ALA A 14 -24.35 -18.52 3.86
C ALA A 14 -23.25 -17.52 4.24
N MET A 15 -22.11 -18.05 4.68
CA MET A 15 -20.95 -17.24 5.09
C MET A 15 -20.53 -16.33 3.93
N LYS A 16 -20.50 -15.01 4.16
CA LYS A 16 -20.08 -14.02 3.17
C LYS A 16 -18.59 -14.16 2.85
N ARG A 17 -18.22 -13.96 1.58
CA ARG A 17 -16.85 -14.18 1.07
C ARG A 17 -16.30 -12.88 0.48
N ILE A 18 -15.14 -12.45 0.97
CA ILE A 18 -14.52 -11.19 0.57
C ILE A 18 -13.21 -11.42 -0.16
N LEU A 19 -13.04 -10.75 -1.30
CA LEU A 19 -11.74 -10.54 -1.93
C LEU A 19 -11.10 -9.30 -1.33
N LEU A 20 -10.02 -9.49 -0.57
CA LEU A 20 -9.21 -8.39 -0.05
C LEU A 20 -8.02 -8.14 -0.99
N LEU A 21 -8.05 -7.04 -1.73
CA LEU A 21 -6.88 -6.57 -2.48
C LEU A 21 -5.92 -5.89 -1.51
N SER A 22 -4.73 -6.44 -1.30
CA SER A 22 -3.83 -6.03 -0.22
C SER A 22 -2.41 -5.72 -0.73
N GLY A 23 -1.55 -5.31 0.20
CA GLY A 23 -0.17 -4.93 -0.01
C GLY A 23 0.34 -3.87 0.96
N THR A 24 -0.40 -3.60 2.03
CA THR A 24 -0.09 -2.62 3.07
C THR A 24 -0.20 -3.25 4.46
N SER A 25 0.18 -2.50 5.51
CA SER A 25 0.08 -2.92 6.92
C SER A 25 -1.36 -3.15 7.38
N GLU A 26 -2.32 -2.49 6.74
CA GLU A 26 -3.74 -2.54 7.11
C GLU A 26 -4.43 -3.82 6.61
N GLY A 27 -3.88 -4.47 5.57
CA GLY A 27 -4.44 -5.70 5.02
C GLY A 27 -4.70 -6.79 6.07
N PRO A 28 -3.70 -7.21 6.86
CA PRO A 28 -3.89 -8.16 7.95
C PRO A 28 -4.88 -7.71 9.02
N LEU A 29 -4.92 -6.41 9.34
CA LEU A 29 -5.85 -5.85 10.33
C LEU A 29 -7.30 -5.93 9.83
N LEU A 30 -7.53 -5.55 8.57
CA LEU A 30 -8.84 -5.70 7.91
C LEU A 30 -9.23 -7.17 7.84
N ALA A 31 -8.34 -8.06 7.41
CA ALA A 31 -8.63 -9.49 7.34
C ALA A 31 -9.06 -10.06 8.70
N ARG A 32 -8.37 -9.69 9.78
CA ARG A 32 -8.76 -10.10 11.14
C ARG A 32 -10.14 -9.57 11.52
N ALA A 33 -10.41 -8.29 11.31
CA ALA A 33 -11.70 -7.69 11.63
C ALA A 33 -12.87 -8.32 10.86
N LEU A 34 -12.65 -8.72 9.60
CA LEU A 34 -13.65 -9.42 8.79
C LEU A 34 -13.87 -10.87 9.25
N LEU A 35 -12.80 -11.58 9.65
CA LEU A 35 -12.91 -12.91 10.27
C LEU A 35 -13.69 -12.84 11.58
N ASP A 36 -13.41 -11.85 12.43
CA ASP A 36 -14.11 -11.64 13.71
C ASP A 36 -15.60 -11.28 13.48
N ALA A 37 -15.94 -10.75 12.30
CA ALA A 37 -17.32 -10.53 11.86
C ALA A 37 -18.00 -11.79 11.28
N GLY A 38 -17.30 -12.94 11.23
CA GLY A 38 -17.84 -14.21 10.75
C GLY A 38 -17.78 -14.41 9.24
N TRP A 39 -16.91 -13.68 8.53
CA TRP A 39 -16.80 -13.76 7.06
C TRP A 39 -15.55 -14.51 6.60
N ALA A 40 -15.65 -15.16 5.44
CA ALA A 40 -14.51 -15.76 4.76
C ALA A 40 -13.72 -14.69 4.01
N VAL A 41 -12.39 -14.69 4.13
CA VAL A 41 -11.51 -13.74 3.47
C VAL A 41 -10.55 -14.47 2.55
N ARG A 42 -10.41 -13.98 1.32
CA ARG A 42 -9.31 -14.33 0.41
C ARG A 42 -8.53 -13.06 0.08
N ALA A 43 -7.27 -13.02 0.48
CA ALA A 43 -6.41 -11.88 0.24
C ALA A 43 -5.52 -12.09 -0.99
N THR A 44 -5.20 -11.00 -1.70
CA THR A 44 -4.20 -11.00 -2.77
C THR A 44 -3.11 -9.99 -2.50
N VAL A 45 -1.87 -10.39 -2.80
CA VAL A 45 -0.68 -9.53 -2.73
C VAL A 45 0.12 -9.68 -4.03
N THR A 46 0.90 -8.69 -4.40
CA THR A 46 1.67 -8.71 -5.67
C THR A 46 3.09 -9.22 -5.53
N ARG A 47 3.53 -9.56 -4.31
CA ARG A 47 4.90 -9.97 -4.01
C ARG A 47 4.87 -11.22 -3.12
N PRO A 48 5.63 -12.28 -3.43
CA PRO A 48 5.70 -13.47 -2.60
C PRO A 48 6.03 -13.16 -1.15
N GLU A 49 6.97 -12.25 -0.93
CA GLU A 49 7.40 -11.89 0.41
C GLU A 49 6.30 -11.16 1.19
N ALA A 50 5.41 -10.43 0.52
CA ALA A 50 4.32 -9.73 1.21
C ALA A 50 3.31 -10.71 1.82
N ARG A 51 3.15 -11.90 1.24
CA ARG A 51 2.28 -12.96 1.79
C ARG A 51 2.76 -13.34 3.18
N ASP A 52 4.02 -13.75 3.30
CA ASP A 52 4.52 -14.27 4.57
C ASP A 52 4.77 -13.15 5.58
N ASN A 53 5.29 -11.99 5.15
CA ASN A 53 5.63 -10.91 6.09
C ASN A 53 4.40 -10.16 6.63
N LEU A 54 3.33 -10.00 5.83
CA LEU A 54 2.13 -9.30 6.29
C LEU A 54 1.14 -10.29 6.91
N PHE A 55 0.92 -11.43 6.25
CA PHE A 55 -0.15 -12.35 6.60
C PHE A 55 0.32 -13.62 7.31
N GLY A 56 1.61 -13.76 7.65
CA GLY A 56 2.16 -14.94 8.32
C GLY A 56 1.27 -15.50 9.45
N PRO A 57 0.83 -14.66 10.42
CA PRO A 57 -0.06 -15.10 11.51
C PRO A 57 -1.48 -15.50 11.09
N LEU A 58 -1.89 -15.23 9.85
CA LEU A 58 -3.23 -15.48 9.31
C LEU A 58 -3.25 -16.56 8.22
N LEU A 59 -2.10 -17.13 7.82
CA LEU A 59 -2.04 -18.09 6.71
C LEU A 59 -2.84 -19.37 6.95
N ASP A 60 -3.08 -19.75 8.21
CA ASP A 60 -3.92 -20.90 8.57
C ASP A 60 -5.42 -20.58 8.57
N ALA A 61 -5.78 -19.28 8.62
CA ALA A 61 -7.16 -18.81 8.71
C ALA A 61 -7.72 -18.35 7.35
N ILE A 62 -6.87 -17.87 6.44
CA ILE A 62 -7.31 -17.29 5.15
C ILE A 62 -6.44 -17.75 3.99
N ALA A 63 -7.03 -17.78 2.79
CA ALA A 63 -6.26 -17.96 1.57
C ALA A 63 -5.58 -16.63 1.19
N VAL A 64 -4.25 -16.65 1.05
CA VAL A 64 -3.46 -15.50 0.57
C VAL A 64 -2.72 -15.88 -0.70
N GLU A 65 -3.12 -15.28 -1.82
CA GLU A 65 -2.54 -15.53 -3.14
C GLU A 65 -1.55 -14.44 -3.55
N VAL A 66 -0.45 -14.86 -4.16
CA VAL A 66 0.50 -13.95 -4.80
C VAL A 66 0.04 -13.73 -6.23
N ARG A 67 -0.78 -12.71 -6.44
CA ARG A 67 -1.43 -12.44 -7.72
C ARG A 67 -1.62 -10.94 -7.93
N GLY A 68 -1.26 -10.47 -9.12
CA GLY A 68 -1.71 -9.17 -9.63
C GLY A 68 -2.84 -9.35 -10.62
N PHE A 69 -3.78 -8.41 -10.65
CA PHE A 69 -4.89 -8.45 -11.60
C PHE A 69 -4.69 -7.50 -12.79
N THR A 70 -5.12 -7.99 -13.95
CA THR A 70 -5.53 -7.16 -15.08
C THR A 70 -7.05 -7.03 -15.03
N GLU A 71 -7.62 -6.17 -15.86
CA GLU A 71 -9.07 -6.04 -16.01
C GLU A 71 -9.73 -7.37 -16.40
N GLN A 72 -9.15 -8.06 -17.40
CA GLN A 72 -9.61 -9.37 -17.82
C GLN A 72 -9.51 -10.40 -16.68
N SER A 73 -8.36 -10.52 -16.03
CA SER A 73 -8.17 -11.58 -15.02
C SER A 73 -8.96 -11.34 -13.73
N LEU A 74 -9.28 -10.08 -13.39
CA LEU A 74 -10.20 -9.78 -12.29
C LEU A 74 -11.64 -10.12 -12.67
N THR A 75 -12.07 -9.78 -13.89
CA THR A 75 -13.41 -10.12 -14.39
C THR A 75 -13.64 -11.63 -14.37
N GLU A 76 -12.69 -12.40 -14.91
CA GLU A 76 -12.73 -13.87 -14.91
C GLU A 76 -12.70 -14.46 -13.49
N PHE A 77 -12.04 -13.80 -12.55
CA PHE A 77 -12.00 -14.23 -11.17
C PHE A 77 -13.34 -14.01 -10.47
N LEU A 78 -13.93 -12.82 -10.60
CA LEU A 78 -15.22 -12.49 -10.00
C LEU A 78 -16.38 -13.29 -10.62
N ALA A 79 -16.30 -13.60 -11.93
CA ALA A 79 -17.31 -14.38 -12.63
C ALA A 79 -17.47 -15.82 -12.13
N ARG A 80 -16.50 -16.34 -11.35
CA ARG A 80 -16.59 -17.67 -10.72
C ARG A 80 -17.62 -17.73 -9.59
N GLY A 81 -18.10 -16.58 -9.10
CA GLY A 81 -19.08 -16.51 -8.02
C GLY A 81 -18.53 -16.99 -6.66
N GLU A 82 -17.20 -16.94 -6.48
CA GLU A 82 -16.52 -17.34 -5.25
C GLU A 82 -16.42 -16.21 -4.20
N VAL A 83 -16.83 -15.00 -4.58
CA VAL A 83 -16.69 -13.77 -3.79
C VAL A 83 -17.96 -12.96 -3.91
N ASP A 84 -18.37 -12.36 -2.80
CA ASP A 84 -19.60 -11.56 -2.66
C ASP A 84 -19.31 -10.05 -2.58
N LEU A 85 -18.08 -9.66 -2.22
CA LEU A 85 -17.64 -8.26 -2.13
C LEU A 85 -16.12 -8.12 -2.33
N VAL A 86 -15.69 -7.02 -2.95
CA VAL A 86 -14.27 -6.64 -3.07
C VAL A 86 -13.94 -5.51 -2.09
N LEU A 87 -13.00 -5.76 -1.17
CA LEU A 87 -12.41 -4.74 -0.32
C LEU A 87 -11.02 -4.39 -0.84
N ASP A 88 -10.86 -3.19 -1.39
CA ASP A 88 -9.59 -2.68 -1.86
C ASP A 88 -8.84 -1.95 -0.75
N ALA A 89 -7.84 -2.62 -0.19
CA ALA A 89 -6.88 -2.08 0.77
C ALA A 89 -5.47 -1.94 0.15
N THR A 90 -5.37 -1.77 -1.17
CA THR A 90 -4.08 -1.54 -1.81
C THR A 90 -3.47 -0.19 -1.41
N HIS A 91 -2.15 -0.04 -1.57
CA HIS A 91 -1.45 1.18 -1.18
C HIS A 91 -2.03 2.43 -1.88
N PRO A 92 -2.09 3.62 -1.24
CA PRO A 92 -2.63 4.85 -1.86
C PRO A 92 -1.95 5.33 -3.17
N PHE A 93 -0.83 4.70 -3.55
CA PHE A 93 -0.10 4.99 -4.80
C PHE A 93 -0.31 3.88 -5.84
N ALA A 94 -1.13 2.87 -5.54
CA ALA A 94 -1.46 1.74 -6.39
C ALA A 94 -2.64 2.06 -7.34
N VAL A 95 -2.70 3.30 -7.84
CA VAL A 95 -3.80 3.87 -8.63
C VAL A 95 -4.30 2.95 -9.74
N ARG A 96 -3.40 2.23 -10.42
CA ARG A 96 -3.76 1.33 -11.52
C ARG A 96 -4.68 0.19 -11.08
N ILE A 97 -4.35 -0.51 -9.98
CA ILE A 97 -5.17 -1.66 -9.55
C ILE A 97 -6.50 -1.19 -8.96
N THR A 98 -6.51 -0.08 -8.22
CA THR A 98 -7.74 0.55 -7.73
C THR A 98 -8.69 0.90 -8.87
N ARG A 99 -8.21 1.57 -9.93
CA ARG A 99 -9.04 1.88 -11.11
C ARG A 99 -9.57 0.64 -11.81
N ILE A 100 -8.75 -0.41 -11.94
CA ILE A 100 -9.18 -1.69 -12.52
C ILE A 100 -10.28 -2.32 -11.66
N ALA A 101 -10.08 -2.38 -10.34
CA ALA A 101 -11.03 -2.98 -9.42
C ALA A 101 -12.37 -2.25 -9.42
N GLN A 102 -12.35 -0.91 -9.34
CA GLN A 102 -13.54 -0.07 -9.44
C GLN A 102 -14.30 -0.32 -10.74
N GLY A 103 -13.64 -0.20 -11.89
CA GLY A 103 -14.31 -0.34 -13.19
C GLY A 103 -14.84 -1.75 -13.47
N VAL A 104 -14.14 -2.80 -13.02
CA VAL A 104 -14.63 -4.17 -13.14
C VAL A 104 -15.83 -4.38 -12.21
N CYS A 105 -15.74 -3.95 -10.94
CA CYS A 105 -16.82 -4.16 -9.98
C CYS A 105 -18.09 -3.42 -10.38
N GLU A 106 -17.97 -2.17 -10.86
CA GLU A 106 -19.09 -1.39 -11.37
C GLU A 106 -19.83 -2.10 -12.51
N ARG A 107 -19.10 -2.57 -13.54
CA ARG A 107 -19.72 -3.27 -14.68
C ARG A 107 -20.35 -4.60 -14.32
N MET A 108 -19.78 -5.29 -13.32
CA MET A 108 -20.29 -6.58 -12.86
C MET A 108 -21.35 -6.44 -11.75
N GLN A 109 -21.67 -5.21 -11.33
CA GLN A 109 -22.51 -4.94 -10.16
C GLN A 109 -22.03 -5.67 -8.88
N MET A 110 -20.71 -5.83 -8.76
CA MET A 110 -20.05 -6.41 -7.59
C MET A 110 -19.89 -5.34 -6.51
N PRO A 111 -20.34 -5.56 -5.27
CA PRO A 111 -20.06 -4.66 -4.16
C PRO A 111 -18.57 -4.38 -4.01
N TYR A 112 -18.22 -3.10 -3.90
CA TYR A 112 -16.85 -2.64 -3.80
C TYR A 112 -16.70 -1.61 -2.68
N VAL A 113 -15.71 -1.82 -1.82
CA VAL A 113 -15.32 -0.88 -0.76
C VAL A 113 -13.86 -0.53 -0.96
N ARG A 114 -13.52 0.76 -0.97
CA ARG A 114 -12.15 1.24 -0.92
C ARG A 114 -11.80 1.62 0.51
N TYR A 115 -10.87 0.88 1.13
CA TYR A 115 -10.19 1.34 2.32
C TYR A 115 -8.95 2.13 1.91
N GLU A 116 -8.87 3.38 2.38
CA GLU A 116 -7.68 4.19 2.23
C GLU A 116 -7.41 4.99 3.50
N ARG A 117 -6.24 4.76 4.10
CA ARG A 117 -5.83 5.48 5.30
C ARG A 117 -5.74 6.99 5.07
N PRO A 118 -6.02 7.81 6.10
CA PRO A 118 -5.90 9.27 6.01
C PRO A 118 -4.52 9.70 5.53
N ASP A 119 -4.46 10.85 4.85
CA ASP A 119 -3.17 11.45 4.59
C ASP A 119 -2.57 12.02 5.87
N TRP A 120 -1.24 12.06 5.91
CA TRP A 120 -0.52 12.64 7.03
C TRP A 120 -0.16 14.09 6.70
N MET A 121 -0.56 15.03 7.56
CA MET A 121 -0.26 16.44 7.37
C MET A 121 1.24 16.71 7.56
N PRO A 122 1.98 17.12 6.51
CA PRO A 122 3.42 17.31 6.63
C PRO A 122 3.75 18.61 7.38
N PRO A 123 4.89 18.64 8.08
CA PRO A 123 5.39 19.82 8.77
C PRO A 123 5.55 21.05 7.88
N VAL A 124 5.42 22.22 8.49
CA VAL A 124 5.83 23.51 7.90
C VAL A 124 7.26 23.43 7.39
N GLY A 125 7.51 23.97 6.20
CA GLY A 125 8.81 23.92 5.52
C GLY A 125 9.03 22.68 4.65
N THR A 126 8.07 21.75 4.59
CA THR A 126 8.10 20.64 3.63
C THR A 126 7.92 21.18 2.20
N HIS A 127 8.82 20.82 1.30
CA HIS A 127 8.66 21.04 -0.14
C HIS A 127 7.76 19.97 -0.74
N PHE A 128 6.98 20.34 -1.74
CA PHE A 128 6.05 19.42 -2.40
C PHE A 128 6.34 19.29 -3.89
N ALA A 129 6.08 18.10 -4.43
CA ALA A 129 6.07 17.84 -5.85
C ALA A 129 4.85 16.98 -6.23
N GLU A 130 4.21 17.33 -7.34
CA GLU A 130 3.02 16.62 -7.86
C GLU A 130 3.37 15.29 -8.54
N SER A 131 4.64 15.07 -8.89
CA SER A 131 5.09 13.84 -9.52
C SER A 131 6.57 13.56 -9.25
N TYR A 132 7.03 12.35 -9.57
CA TYR A 132 8.44 11.99 -9.50
C TYR A 132 9.32 12.85 -10.42
N LEU A 133 8.81 13.20 -11.62
CA LEU A 133 9.53 14.06 -12.56
C LEU A 133 9.62 15.50 -12.05
N ALA A 134 8.52 16.04 -11.49
CA ALA A 134 8.53 17.35 -10.85
C ALA A 134 9.50 17.38 -9.66
N ALA A 135 9.53 16.31 -8.86
CA ALA A 135 10.49 16.19 -7.76
C ALA A 135 11.93 16.23 -8.27
N ALA A 136 12.25 15.45 -9.31
CA ALA A 136 13.58 15.42 -9.92
C ALA A 136 14.01 16.81 -10.44
N ALA A 137 13.08 17.60 -10.99
CA ALA A 137 13.38 18.93 -11.51
C ALA A 137 13.74 19.95 -10.39
N ILE A 138 13.14 19.81 -9.21
CA ILE A 138 13.32 20.73 -8.07
C ILE A 138 14.61 20.42 -7.29
N LEU A 139 15.01 19.14 -7.23
CA LEU A 139 16.12 18.66 -6.40
C LEU A 139 17.42 19.48 -6.49
N PRO A 140 17.91 19.88 -7.67
CA PRO A 140 19.16 20.67 -7.77
C PRO A 140 19.14 22.01 -7.02
N SER A 141 17.94 22.56 -6.73
CA SER A 141 17.79 23.80 -5.94
C SER A 141 17.77 23.56 -4.42
N LEU A 142 17.60 22.31 -3.98
CA LEU A 142 17.40 21.97 -2.58
C LEU A 142 18.68 21.45 -1.91
N GLY A 143 19.53 20.72 -2.62
CA GLY A 143 20.77 20.20 -2.08
C GLY A 143 21.48 19.25 -3.04
N SER A 144 22.60 18.69 -2.60
CA SER A 144 23.48 17.87 -3.45
C SER A 144 23.44 16.39 -3.11
N ARG A 145 23.07 16.03 -1.86
CA ARG A 145 23.09 14.66 -1.35
C ARG A 145 21.67 14.21 -1.01
N ILE A 146 21.10 13.38 -1.87
CA ILE A 146 19.67 13.09 -1.90
C ILE A 146 19.40 11.67 -1.41
N MET A 147 18.55 11.51 -0.40
CA MET A 147 18.08 10.19 0.04
C MET A 147 16.68 9.91 -0.51
N LEU A 148 16.58 9.00 -1.46
CA LEU A 148 15.33 8.57 -2.08
C LEU A 148 14.70 7.42 -1.30
N THR A 149 13.54 7.67 -0.67
CA THR A 149 12.74 6.66 0.06
C THR A 149 11.42 6.33 -0.65
N ILE A 150 11.47 6.30 -1.98
CA ILE A 150 10.30 6.22 -2.87
C ILE A 150 10.09 4.83 -3.51
N GLY A 151 10.96 3.86 -3.20
CA GLY A 151 10.94 2.51 -3.76
C GLY A 151 11.54 2.40 -5.16
N ALA A 152 12.10 1.22 -5.46
CA ALA A 152 12.98 0.99 -6.60
C ALA A 152 12.35 1.29 -7.98
N LYS A 153 11.08 0.94 -8.19
CA LYS A 153 10.35 1.16 -9.46
C LYS A 153 10.39 2.62 -9.95
N GLN A 154 10.49 3.58 -9.03
CA GLN A 154 10.40 5.01 -9.31
C GLN A 154 11.77 5.67 -9.50
N LEU A 155 12.87 4.96 -9.22
CA LEU A 155 14.23 5.51 -9.29
C LEU A 155 14.61 5.98 -10.69
N LYS A 156 14.07 5.32 -11.74
CA LYS A 156 14.26 5.71 -13.14
C LYS A 156 13.92 7.17 -13.44
N HIS A 157 13.02 7.80 -12.68
CA HIS A 157 12.65 9.20 -12.87
C HIS A 157 13.75 10.18 -12.42
N PHE A 158 14.76 9.70 -11.70
CA PHE A 158 15.87 10.48 -11.17
C PHE A 158 17.19 10.19 -11.89
N ALA A 159 17.19 9.28 -12.87
CA ALA A 159 18.40 8.82 -13.55
C ALA A 159 19.21 9.96 -14.20
N SER A 160 18.52 10.99 -14.73
CA SER A 160 19.15 12.16 -15.34
C SER A 160 19.92 13.06 -14.36
N LEU A 161 19.81 12.81 -13.05
CA LEU A 161 20.51 13.58 -12.02
C LEU A 161 21.85 12.92 -11.61
N HIS A 162 22.13 11.70 -12.08
CA HIS A 162 23.44 11.08 -11.90
C HIS A 162 24.53 11.96 -12.53
N GLY A 163 25.67 12.08 -11.85
CA GLY A 163 26.76 12.98 -12.24
C GLY A 163 26.55 14.46 -11.85
N ARG A 164 25.31 14.87 -11.54
CA ARG A 164 24.98 16.22 -11.08
C ARG A 164 24.75 16.28 -9.57
N LEU A 165 24.14 15.25 -9.00
CA LEU A 165 23.86 15.09 -7.57
C LEU A 165 24.37 13.73 -7.08
N THR A 166 24.64 13.63 -5.78
CA THR A 166 24.86 12.35 -5.11
C THR A 166 23.52 11.75 -4.71
N LEU A 167 23.12 10.66 -5.37
CA LEU A 167 21.84 10.01 -5.12
C LEU A 167 22.03 8.73 -4.31
N TYR A 168 21.35 8.64 -3.18
CA TYR A 168 21.18 7.44 -2.39
C TYR A 168 19.74 6.93 -2.51
N ALA A 169 19.55 5.61 -2.48
CA ALA A 169 18.21 5.05 -2.49
C ALA A 169 18.05 3.95 -1.45
N ARG A 170 16.98 4.03 -0.66
CA ARG A 170 16.54 2.94 0.20
C ARG A 170 15.56 2.05 -0.55
N ILE A 171 15.92 0.79 -0.74
CA ILE A 171 15.14 -0.21 -1.48
C ILE A 171 14.91 -1.45 -0.63
N LEU A 172 13.87 -2.23 -0.98
CA LEU A 172 13.67 -3.52 -0.36
C LEU A 172 14.83 -4.47 -0.72
N PRO A 173 15.23 -5.37 0.20
CA PRO A 173 16.25 -6.38 -0.06
C PRO A 173 15.66 -7.50 -0.93
N SER A 174 15.42 -7.22 -2.21
CA SER A 174 14.94 -8.22 -3.18
C SER A 174 15.62 -8.09 -4.54
N PRO A 175 15.80 -9.20 -5.28
CA PRO A 175 16.45 -9.18 -6.59
C PRO A 175 15.77 -8.23 -7.59
N VAL A 176 14.43 -8.17 -7.57
CA VAL A 176 13.66 -7.25 -8.43
C VAL A 176 13.97 -5.79 -8.11
N SER A 177 14.04 -5.44 -6.81
CA SER A 177 14.32 -4.07 -6.40
C SER A 177 15.75 -3.66 -6.72
N LEU A 178 16.70 -4.58 -6.55
CA LEU A 178 18.10 -4.36 -6.92
C LEU A 178 18.24 -4.12 -8.42
N ARG A 179 17.68 -5.00 -9.27
CA ARG A 179 17.72 -4.83 -10.73
C ARG A 179 17.16 -3.47 -11.17
N GLN A 180 15.98 -3.09 -10.66
CA GLN A 180 15.36 -1.80 -10.97
C GLN A 180 16.22 -0.60 -10.58
N ALA A 181 16.98 -0.71 -9.49
CA ALA A 181 17.87 0.36 -9.04
C ALA A 181 19.14 0.46 -9.90
N LEU A 182 19.74 -0.69 -10.24
CA LEU A 182 20.90 -0.75 -11.14
C LEU A 182 20.56 -0.23 -12.54
N GLU A 183 19.41 -0.64 -13.10
CA GLU A 183 18.88 -0.14 -14.37
C GLU A 183 18.63 1.38 -14.36
N ALA A 184 18.34 1.95 -13.19
CA ALA A 184 18.18 3.39 -13.02
C ALA A 184 19.51 4.16 -12.87
N GLY A 185 20.66 3.46 -12.86
CA GLY A 185 22.00 4.06 -12.78
C GLY A 185 22.61 4.14 -11.38
N PHE A 186 21.99 3.53 -10.37
CA PHE A 186 22.54 3.52 -9.01
C PHE A 186 23.65 2.47 -8.87
N ALA A 187 24.79 2.87 -8.31
CA ALA A 187 25.82 1.94 -7.87
C ALA A 187 25.41 1.25 -6.55
N GLU A 188 25.86 0.01 -6.31
CA GLU A 188 25.43 -0.78 -5.14
C GLU A 188 25.76 -0.10 -3.80
N GLU A 189 26.89 0.60 -3.71
CA GLU A 189 27.31 1.35 -2.54
C GLU A 189 26.38 2.52 -2.17
N ASN A 190 25.60 3.00 -3.13
CA ASN A 190 24.60 4.04 -2.95
C ASN A 190 23.20 3.48 -2.61
N LEU A 191 23.08 2.16 -2.48
CA LEU A 191 21.84 1.46 -2.18
C LEU A 191 21.80 0.98 -0.73
N VAL A 192 20.75 1.40 -0.03
CA VAL A 192 20.43 0.94 1.32
C VAL A 192 19.35 -0.13 1.20
N ARG A 193 19.77 -1.40 1.30
CA ARG A 193 18.89 -2.57 1.18
C ARG A 193 18.30 -2.93 2.54
N GLN A 194 17.14 -2.35 2.88
CA GLN A 194 16.51 -2.52 4.19
C GLN A 194 14.99 -2.69 4.07
N ARG A 195 14.39 -3.37 5.03
CA ARG A 195 12.94 -3.60 5.08
C ARG A 195 12.30 -2.77 6.21
N PRO A 196 11.21 -2.02 5.95
CA PRO A 196 10.45 -1.32 7.00
C PRO A 196 9.72 -2.30 7.94
N PRO A 197 9.26 -1.85 9.12
CA PRO A 197 9.22 -0.47 9.63
C PRO A 197 10.60 0.05 10.09
N PHE A 198 10.74 1.37 10.20
CA PHE A 198 11.97 2.03 10.65
C PHE A 198 11.66 3.02 11.77
N SER A 199 12.41 2.96 12.87
CA SER A 199 12.31 3.94 13.95
C SER A 199 12.89 5.30 13.54
N MET A 200 12.60 6.35 14.31
CA MET A 200 13.20 7.67 14.10
C MET A 200 14.74 7.59 14.20
N GLU A 201 15.26 6.88 15.20
CA GLU A 201 16.70 6.68 15.44
C GLU A 201 17.39 6.01 14.24
N GLN A 202 16.81 4.94 13.69
CA GLN A 202 17.35 4.27 12.50
C GLN A 202 17.38 5.20 11.27
N ASN A 203 16.41 6.11 11.15
CA ASN A 203 16.44 7.10 10.06
C ASN A 203 17.48 8.19 10.34
N ASP A 204 17.64 8.65 11.59
CA ASP A 204 18.66 9.64 12.00
C ASP A 204 20.07 9.13 11.69
N GLU A 205 20.40 7.93 12.16
CA GLU A 205 21.69 7.27 11.89
C GLU A 205 21.97 7.15 10.40
N LEU A 206 20.97 6.73 9.62
CA LEU A 206 21.08 6.61 8.18
C LEU A 206 21.37 7.96 7.53
N PHE A 207 20.63 9.01 7.90
CA PHE A 207 20.80 10.33 7.32
C PHE A 207 22.14 10.96 7.66
N ARG A 208 22.64 10.76 8.89
CA ARG A 208 23.99 11.19 9.29
C ARG A 208 25.07 10.43 8.53
N ARG A 209 24.96 9.09 8.45
CA ARG A 209 25.92 8.24 7.75
C ARG A 209 26.12 8.65 6.30
N TYR A 210 25.03 9.01 5.62
CA TYR A 210 25.06 9.43 4.22
C TYR A 210 25.18 10.95 4.05
N ASN A 211 25.29 11.72 5.14
CA ASN A 211 25.32 13.19 5.15
C ASN A 211 24.26 13.78 4.20
N VAL A 212 23.00 13.43 4.45
CA VAL A 212 21.88 13.73 3.55
C VAL A 212 21.50 15.21 3.65
N ASP A 213 21.35 15.89 2.51
CA ASP A 213 20.86 17.27 2.43
C ASP A 213 19.34 17.32 2.25
N VAL A 214 18.81 16.36 1.47
CA VAL A 214 17.39 16.30 1.09
C VAL A 214 16.86 14.88 1.21
N LEU A 215 15.81 14.70 1.99
CA LEU A 215 14.99 13.50 2.02
C LEU A 215 13.88 13.62 0.98
N VAL A 216 13.84 12.70 0.00
CA VAL A 216 12.70 12.55 -0.91
C VAL A 216 11.84 11.40 -0.44
N THR A 217 10.55 11.67 -0.25
CA THR A 217 9.61 10.63 0.18
C THR A 217 8.20 10.81 -0.36
N LYS A 218 7.34 9.82 -0.13
CA LYS A 218 5.92 9.85 -0.51
C LYS A 218 5.06 10.20 0.68
N ALA A 219 3.94 10.88 0.42
CA ALA A 219 2.81 11.02 1.34
C ALA A 219 2.09 9.67 1.54
N SER A 220 2.80 8.68 2.09
CA SER A 220 2.28 7.33 2.23
C SER A 220 1.21 7.25 3.31
N GLY A 221 1.14 8.17 4.28
CA GLY A 221 0.32 8.07 5.50
C GLY A 221 1.13 7.55 6.70
N ARG A 222 0.61 7.74 7.93
CA ARG A 222 1.33 7.51 9.20
C ARG A 222 1.92 6.11 9.30
N GLU A 223 1.12 5.09 9.02
CA GLU A 223 1.53 3.68 9.04
C GLU A 223 2.55 3.31 7.95
N GLY A 224 2.79 4.17 6.96
CA GLY A 224 3.82 3.99 5.93
C GLY A 224 5.24 4.37 6.39
N GLY A 225 5.44 4.59 7.69
CA GLY A 225 6.72 5.03 8.25
C GLY A 225 7.09 6.45 7.80
N VAL A 226 6.10 7.29 7.47
CA VAL A 226 6.37 8.66 7.00
C VAL A 226 6.74 9.60 8.13
N VAL A 227 6.16 9.37 9.31
CA VAL A 227 6.31 10.24 10.47
C VAL A 227 7.73 10.16 11.01
N GLU A 228 8.26 8.96 11.19
CA GLU A 228 9.54 8.68 11.82
C GLU A 228 10.70 9.27 11.00
N LYS A 229 10.67 9.07 9.68
CA LYS A 229 11.72 9.60 8.80
C LYS A 229 11.63 11.11 8.59
N VAL A 230 10.43 11.70 8.56
CA VAL A 230 10.31 13.16 8.46
C VAL A 230 10.70 13.82 9.79
N ALA A 231 10.36 13.21 10.93
CA ALA A 231 10.84 13.67 12.23
C ALA A 231 12.37 13.64 12.32
N ALA A 232 13.01 12.54 11.91
CA ALA A 232 14.47 12.43 11.85
C ALA A 232 15.10 13.49 10.92
N ALA A 233 14.55 13.68 9.72
CA ALA A 233 15.04 14.71 8.80
C ALA A 233 14.97 16.11 9.42
N ARG A 234 13.88 16.43 10.11
CA ARG A 234 13.73 17.72 10.80
C ARG A 234 14.72 17.92 11.93
N ALA A 235 14.96 16.88 12.74
CA ALA A 235 15.93 16.94 13.84
C ALA A 235 17.35 17.25 13.33
N LEU A 236 17.64 16.87 12.08
CA LEU A 236 18.92 17.09 11.40
C LEU A 236 18.94 18.32 10.47
N ALA A 237 17.88 19.14 10.48
CA ALA A 237 17.70 20.27 9.55
C ALA A 237 17.80 19.88 8.05
N ILE A 238 17.47 18.62 7.73
CA ILE A 238 17.43 18.09 6.37
C ILE A 238 16.14 18.54 5.70
N LYS A 239 16.24 19.05 4.48
CA LYS A 239 15.06 19.46 3.70
C LYS A 239 14.25 18.24 3.31
N VAL A 240 12.93 18.34 3.40
CA VAL A 240 12.02 17.27 3.01
C VAL A 240 11.33 17.67 1.71
N LEU A 241 11.48 16.85 0.68
CA LEU A 241 10.71 16.92 -0.55
C LEU A 241 9.71 15.76 -0.58
N MET A 242 8.44 16.08 -0.37
CA MET A 242 7.36 15.11 -0.37
C MET A 242 6.66 15.08 -1.72
N ILE A 243 6.57 13.88 -2.30
CA ILE A 243 5.75 13.60 -3.47
C ILE A 243 4.31 13.44 -2.99
N ARG A 244 3.44 14.30 -3.50
CA ARG A 244 2.01 14.27 -3.17
C ARG A 244 1.39 12.93 -3.54
N ARG A 245 0.38 12.55 -2.77
CA ARG A 245 -0.48 11.43 -3.13
C ARG A 245 -1.20 11.80 -4.44
N PRO A 246 -1.27 10.90 -5.44
CA PRO A 246 -2.13 11.11 -6.59
C PRO A 246 -3.56 11.35 -6.13
N GLU A 247 -4.31 12.19 -6.84
CA GLU A 247 -5.73 12.36 -6.53
C GLU A 247 -6.45 11.01 -6.57
N PRO A 248 -7.26 10.68 -5.54
CA PRO A 248 -8.00 9.43 -5.51
C PRO A 248 -9.01 9.37 -6.66
N ALA A 249 -9.21 8.16 -7.19
CA ALA A 249 -10.05 7.93 -8.37
C ALA A 249 -11.57 8.04 -8.08
N SER A 250 -11.98 8.01 -6.80
CA SER A 250 -13.36 8.20 -6.35
C SER A 250 -13.36 8.96 -5.03
N LEU A 251 -14.48 9.63 -4.69
CA LEU A 251 -14.64 10.42 -3.45
C LEU A 251 -15.09 9.60 -2.24
N ASP A 252 -15.59 8.39 -2.44
CA ASP A 252 -16.14 7.53 -1.37
C ASP A 252 -15.14 6.44 -0.99
N TRP A 253 -14.26 6.73 -0.03
CA TRP A 253 -13.41 5.73 0.63
C TRP A 253 -13.57 5.81 2.14
N VAL A 254 -13.37 4.68 2.81
CA VAL A 254 -13.38 4.58 4.27
C VAL A 254 -11.95 4.62 4.79
N THR A 255 -11.76 5.25 5.95
CA THR A 255 -10.43 5.54 6.48
C THR A 255 -10.08 4.75 7.74
N THR A 256 -11.08 4.11 8.36
CA THR A 256 -10.93 3.28 9.56
C THR A 256 -11.29 1.83 9.28
N ILE A 257 -10.76 0.90 10.09
CA ILE A 257 -11.05 -0.53 9.97
C ILE A 257 -12.53 -0.78 10.27
N GLU A 258 -13.06 -0.10 11.28
CA GLU A 258 -14.45 -0.17 11.70
C GLU A 258 -15.42 0.30 10.60
N ASP A 259 -15.10 1.42 9.93
CA ASP A 259 -15.92 1.93 8.83
C ASP A 259 -15.86 1.00 7.61
N ALA A 260 -14.72 0.35 7.36
CA ALA A 260 -14.60 -0.66 6.31
C ALA A 260 -15.51 -1.87 6.57
N VAL A 261 -15.49 -2.41 7.79
CA VAL A 261 -16.40 -3.50 8.15
C VAL A 261 -17.87 -3.05 8.06
N ARG A 262 -18.20 -1.84 8.53
CA ARG A 262 -19.57 -1.30 8.45
C ARG A 262 -20.04 -1.12 7.01
N ALA A 263 -19.18 -0.59 6.13
CA ALA A 263 -19.49 -0.42 4.71
C ALA A 263 -19.72 -1.78 4.03
N CYS A 264 -18.88 -2.77 4.32
CA CYS A 264 -19.08 -4.13 3.82
C CYS A 264 -20.43 -4.73 4.29
N LYS A 265 -20.81 -4.52 5.56
CA LYS A 265 -22.10 -5.01 6.12
C LYS A 265 -23.28 -4.40 5.37
N THR A 266 -23.25 -3.08 5.24
CA THR A 266 -24.28 -2.30 4.54
C THR A 266 -24.49 -2.80 3.11
N LEU A 267 -23.40 -3.01 2.36
CA LEU A 267 -23.47 -3.48 0.98
C LEU A 267 -23.90 -4.94 0.83
N MET A 268 -23.73 -5.76 1.88
CA MET A 268 -24.11 -7.17 1.88
C MET A 268 -25.48 -7.45 2.53
N GLY A 269 -26.19 -6.39 2.94
CA GLY A 269 -27.54 -6.44 3.52
C GLY A 269 -27.59 -6.87 4.99
N GLU A 270 -26.53 -6.61 5.75
CA GLU A 270 -26.44 -6.83 7.21
C GLU A 270 -26.62 -5.53 8.00
#